data_AF-A0A3D1NUM2-F1
#
_entry.id   AF-A0A3D1NUM2-F1
#
_cell.length_a   1.000
_cell.length_b   1.000
_cell.length_c   1.000
_cell.angle_alpha   90.00
_cell.angle_beta   90.00
_cell.angle_gamma   90.00
#
_symmetry.space_group_name_H-M   'P 1'
#
loop_
_entity.id
_entity.type
_entity.pdbx_description
1 polymer ?
#
loop_
_entity_poly.entity_id
_entity_poly.type
_entity_poly.pdbx_seq_one_letter_code
_entity_poly.pdbx_strand_id
1 'polypeptide(L)'
;MKKLLSLVFCGLLLFGCSDKYDDSALRNDLNDLENRVTKLEELCTQMNTNISSLQKIVDALQDNLSISKVEQISDGYIIHFSDGSTATIKNGKNSGDAPIIGVKKDTDGIYYWTLNGEWLTDDAGDKIKAEGMDGENGNDGTDGENGQDGITPQLKIENGRWMLSMDNGKTWTDIGQATGADGQDGADGTNGKDGDSFFQSVTEDDNNVYFTLIDGTVITIPKGDNSQFAIAFDTTDIAILNGGESKTISYTITDATENTVVKAIAQDGWKVKVNATSTDKGTITITAPDPIVESEILVFANDGSYRTVMASFYCHEKQVLDINIADNSINVLPAGGTQEIKLTTNLDYTVEIPDNARSWLSLAPETRALREDTIVFEVAANEGIQRHATVTLKGEQDNILQTIIFRQLGTCTEIHVETKGELENVLAGYDYANIESLKITGVLNDVDFLFIYRMMPKLKNLDIAEVNITALPTQAFYKSTNVEHLILPKTLTTIGKEMFYRSKLKSVVIPASVETI
;
A
#
# COMPACT_ATOMS: atom_id res chain seq x y z
N MET A 1 62.84 -48.42 -97.87
CA MET A 1 62.68 -47.24 -98.75
C MET A 1 61.63 -46.33 -98.15
N LYS A 2 61.97 -45.03 -97.97
CA LYS A 2 61.12 -43.82 -97.92
C LYS A 2 59.82 -43.89 -97.08
N LYS A 3 59.79 -43.22 -95.92
CA LYS A 3 59.39 -41.79 -95.71
C LYS A 3 57.88 -41.55 -95.85
N LEU A 4 57.33 -40.98 -94.76
CA LEU A 4 56.30 -39.94 -94.71
C LEU A 4 55.05 -40.14 -95.59
N LEU A 5 53.90 -40.35 -94.93
CA LEU A 5 52.81 -39.38 -94.79
C LEU A 5 51.71 -40.14 -94.02
N SER A 6 51.49 -39.81 -92.75
CA SER A 6 50.70 -38.67 -92.30
C SER A 6 49.26 -39.11 -92.04
N LEU A 7 48.89 -38.97 -90.77
CA LEU A 7 47.58 -39.13 -90.16
C LEU A 7 46.99 -40.54 -90.19
N VAL A 8 47.25 -41.23 -89.08
CA VAL A 8 46.49 -42.36 -88.55
C VAL A 8 44.99 -42.11 -88.71
N PHE A 9 44.42 -42.89 -89.61
CA PHE A 9 43.03 -43.28 -89.62
C PHE A 9 42.83 -44.28 -88.47
N CYS A 10 42.55 -43.79 -87.26
CA CYS A 10 42.05 -44.61 -86.14
C CYS A 10 40.96 -43.84 -85.41
N GLY A 11 39.79 -44.46 -85.28
CA GLY A 11 38.78 -44.05 -84.30
C GLY A 11 37.45 -43.58 -84.86
N LEU A 12 36.85 -44.31 -85.81
CA LEU A 12 35.41 -44.50 -85.71
C LEU A 12 35.16 -45.31 -84.42
N LEU A 13 34.20 -44.84 -83.62
CA LEU A 13 33.62 -45.49 -82.42
C LEU A 13 34.29 -45.18 -81.06
N LEU A 14 33.84 -44.10 -80.41
CA LEU A 14 33.58 -44.11 -78.96
C LEU A 14 32.27 -43.35 -78.69
N PHE A 15 31.15 -44.03 -78.94
CA PHE A 15 29.99 -43.88 -78.06
C PHE A 15 30.36 -44.58 -76.75
N GLY A 16 30.41 -43.83 -75.65
CA GLY A 16 30.72 -44.31 -74.29
C GLY A 16 31.66 -43.33 -73.59
N CYS A 17 31.31 -42.60 -72.54
CA CYS A 17 30.23 -42.76 -71.58
C CYS A 17 29.46 -41.44 -71.39
N SER A 18 28.17 -41.43 -71.69
CA SER A 18 27.23 -40.54 -71.00
C SER A 18 26.81 -41.22 -69.70
N ASP A 19 27.77 -41.54 -68.84
CA ASP A 19 27.44 -41.92 -67.48
C ASP A 19 27.25 -40.61 -66.74
N LYS A 20 25.97 -40.25 -66.58
CA LYS A 20 25.54 -39.22 -65.64
C LYS A 20 26.33 -39.46 -64.35
N TYR A 21 27.16 -38.50 -63.96
CA TYR A 21 27.81 -38.55 -62.65
C TYR A 21 26.70 -38.63 -61.61
N ASP A 22 26.46 -39.84 -61.10
CA ASP A 22 25.43 -40.12 -60.12
C ASP A 22 26.02 -39.90 -58.73
N ASP A 23 26.03 -38.64 -58.32
CA ASP A 23 26.47 -38.21 -56.99
C ASP A 23 25.36 -38.32 -55.95
N SER A 24 24.25 -38.99 -56.27
CA SER A 24 23.11 -39.12 -55.35
C SER A 24 23.53 -39.82 -54.05
N ALA A 25 24.47 -40.77 -54.10
CA ALA A 25 25.06 -41.38 -52.89
C ALA A 25 25.79 -40.33 -52.04
N LEU A 26 26.70 -39.55 -52.63
CA LEU A 26 27.45 -38.50 -51.92
C LEU A 26 26.53 -37.39 -51.38
N ARG A 27 25.47 -37.03 -52.11
CA ARG A 27 24.47 -36.06 -51.66
C ARG A 27 23.60 -36.62 -50.52
N ASN A 28 23.25 -37.90 -50.57
CA ASN A 28 22.51 -38.55 -49.49
C ASN A 28 23.37 -38.65 -48.23
N ASP A 29 24.64 -39.02 -48.35
CA ASP A 29 25.59 -39.06 -47.23
C ASP A 29 25.82 -37.66 -46.64
N LEU A 30 25.91 -36.64 -47.50
CA LEU A 30 26.05 -35.24 -47.07
C LEU A 30 24.79 -34.76 -46.33
N ASN A 31 23.59 -35.07 -46.85
CA ASN A 31 22.33 -34.72 -46.21
C ASN A 31 22.14 -35.47 -44.88
N ASP A 32 22.58 -36.74 -44.79
CA ASP A 32 22.56 -37.49 -43.53
C ASP A 32 23.51 -36.87 -42.50
N LEU A 33 24.72 -36.48 -42.93
CA LEU A 33 25.70 -35.81 -42.08
C LEU A 33 25.18 -34.44 -41.60
N GLU A 34 24.61 -33.63 -42.48
CA GLU A 34 24.00 -32.34 -42.11
C GLU A 34 22.88 -32.53 -41.09
N ASN A 35 21.99 -33.50 -41.30
CA ASN A 35 20.93 -33.84 -40.34
C ASN A 35 21.48 -34.34 -39.00
N ARG A 36 22.57 -35.12 -38.99
CA ARG A 36 23.24 -35.58 -37.76
C ARG A 36 23.90 -34.44 -37.01
N VAL A 37 24.56 -33.51 -37.71
CA VAL A 37 25.16 -32.31 -37.13
C VAL A 37 24.07 -31.44 -36.48
N THR A 38 22.97 -31.17 -37.19
CA THR A 38 21.86 -30.38 -36.63
C THR A 38 21.29 -31.01 -35.35
N LYS A 39 21.07 -32.33 -35.34
CA LYS A 39 20.57 -33.05 -34.14
C LYS A 39 21.56 -33.00 -32.97
N LEU A 40 22.86 -33.04 -33.25
CA LEU A 40 23.91 -32.95 -32.23
C LEU A 40 24.03 -31.52 -31.66
N GLU A 41 23.89 -30.50 -32.50
CA GLU A 41 23.84 -29.10 -32.07
C GLU A 41 22.60 -28.82 -31.21
N GLU A 42 21.43 -29.35 -31.59
CA GLU A 42 20.19 -29.31 -30.80
C GLU A 42 20.38 -30.00 -29.44
N LEU A 43 20.97 -31.20 -29.43
CA LEU A 43 21.26 -31.95 -28.21
C LEU A 43 22.22 -31.18 -27.29
N CYS A 44 23.33 -30.65 -27.81
CA CYS A 44 24.30 -29.87 -27.04
C CYS A 44 23.65 -28.61 -26.43
N THR A 45 22.82 -27.92 -27.19
CA THR A 45 22.05 -26.75 -26.72
C THR A 45 21.09 -27.13 -25.59
N GLN A 46 20.39 -28.26 -25.75
CA GLN A 46 19.48 -28.77 -24.74
C GLN A 46 20.22 -29.16 -23.44
N MET A 47 21.38 -29.81 -23.55
CA MET A 47 22.20 -30.19 -22.39
C MET A 47 22.66 -28.96 -21.61
N ASN A 48 23.17 -27.93 -22.28
CA ASN A 48 23.56 -26.67 -21.63
C ASN A 48 22.37 -25.97 -20.95
N THR A 49 21.18 -26.03 -21.55
CA THR A 49 19.94 -25.49 -20.94
C THR A 49 19.60 -26.23 -19.63
N ASN A 50 19.74 -27.55 -19.62
CA ASN A 50 19.50 -28.37 -18.43
C ASN A 50 20.56 -28.14 -17.35
N ILE A 51 21.84 -27.99 -17.71
CA ILE A 51 22.93 -27.66 -16.78
C ILE A 51 22.66 -26.30 -16.10
N SER A 52 22.27 -25.28 -16.87
CA SER A 52 21.88 -23.98 -16.33
C SER A 52 20.67 -24.07 -15.39
N SER A 53 19.70 -24.94 -15.70
CA SER A 53 18.53 -25.12 -14.84
C SER A 53 18.85 -25.85 -13.54
N LEU A 54 19.81 -26.80 -13.55
CA LEU A 54 20.34 -27.41 -12.33
C LEU A 54 21.03 -26.37 -11.44
N GLN A 55 21.83 -25.48 -12.01
CA GLN A 55 22.44 -24.37 -11.27
C GLN A 55 21.37 -23.53 -10.57
N LYS A 56 20.33 -23.09 -11.30
CA LYS A 56 19.22 -22.31 -10.72
C LYS A 56 18.47 -23.03 -9.60
N ILE A 57 18.35 -24.36 -9.69
CA ILE A 57 17.72 -25.18 -8.63
C ILE A 57 18.62 -25.23 -7.40
N VAL A 58 19.95 -25.31 -7.57
CA VAL A 58 20.92 -25.22 -6.47
C VAL A 58 20.91 -23.83 -5.85
N ASP A 59 20.91 -22.76 -6.65
CA ASP A 59 20.84 -21.38 -6.17
C ASP A 59 19.55 -21.16 -5.35
N ALA A 60 18.41 -21.65 -5.85
CA ALA A 60 17.14 -21.59 -5.13
C ALA A 60 17.17 -22.34 -3.79
N LEU A 61 17.93 -23.43 -3.68
CA LEU A 61 18.16 -24.12 -2.40
C LEU A 61 19.02 -23.29 -1.44
N GLN A 62 20.06 -22.61 -1.94
CA GLN A 62 20.91 -21.73 -1.12
C GLN A 62 20.12 -20.52 -0.59
N ASP A 63 19.29 -19.93 -1.46
CA ASP A 63 18.47 -18.76 -1.15
C ASP A 63 17.18 -19.11 -0.38
N ASN A 64 16.96 -20.39 -0.06
CA ASN A 64 15.76 -20.90 0.61
C ASN A 64 14.44 -20.52 -0.12
N LEU A 65 14.46 -20.47 -1.45
CA LEU A 65 13.28 -20.16 -2.26
C LEU A 65 12.32 -21.35 -2.30
N SER A 66 11.01 -21.06 -2.28
CA SER A 66 9.96 -22.07 -2.46
C SER A 66 9.45 -22.10 -3.90
N ILE A 67 8.82 -23.20 -4.30
CA ILE A 67 8.15 -23.31 -5.60
C ILE A 67 6.73 -22.74 -5.49
N SER A 68 6.44 -21.75 -6.32
CA SER A 68 5.12 -21.14 -6.43
C SER A 68 4.24 -21.88 -7.45
N LYS A 69 4.84 -22.44 -8.50
CA LYS A 69 4.11 -23.16 -9.56
C LYS A 69 5.04 -24.10 -10.33
N VAL A 70 4.51 -25.28 -10.69
CA VAL A 70 5.10 -26.17 -11.71
C VAL A 70 4.19 -26.16 -12.93
N GLU A 71 4.74 -25.81 -14.09
CA GLU A 71 4.01 -25.80 -15.36
C GLU A 71 4.57 -26.87 -16.29
N GLN A 72 3.74 -27.84 -16.68
CA GLN A 72 4.13 -28.86 -17.64
C GLN A 72 4.06 -28.30 -19.07
N ILE A 73 5.10 -28.55 -19.87
CA ILE A 73 5.19 -28.21 -21.30
C ILE A 73 5.38 -29.46 -22.15
N SER A 74 5.30 -29.33 -23.48
CA SER A 74 5.33 -30.47 -24.42
C SER A 74 6.61 -31.32 -24.35
N ASP A 75 7.73 -30.71 -23.93
CA ASP A 75 9.05 -31.31 -23.88
C ASP A 75 9.75 -31.12 -22.52
N GLY A 76 8.98 -30.95 -21.43
CA GLY A 76 9.56 -30.74 -20.10
C GLY A 76 8.66 -30.00 -19.10
N TYR A 77 9.28 -29.21 -18.22
CA TYR A 77 8.64 -28.43 -17.17
C TYR A 77 9.26 -27.03 -17.03
N ILE A 78 8.43 -26.06 -16.66
CA ILE A 78 8.85 -24.73 -16.18
C ILE A 78 8.56 -24.69 -14.68
N ILE A 79 9.59 -24.41 -13.89
CA ILE A 79 9.52 -24.25 -12.44
C ILE A 79 9.51 -22.76 -12.13
N HIS A 80 8.53 -22.31 -11.37
CA HIS A 80 8.43 -20.93 -10.88
C HIS A 80 8.76 -20.88 -9.39
N PHE A 81 9.69 -20.01 -9.02
CA PHE A 81 10.10 -19.81 -7.63
C PHE A 81 9.33 -18.66 -6.96
N SER A 82 9.48 -18.50 -5.66
CA SER A 82 8.80 -17.50 -4.83
C SER A 82 9.24 -16.06 -5.10
N ASP A 83 10.44 -15.87 -5.64
CA ASP A 83 10.98 -14.57 -6.06
C ASP A 83 10.52 -14.14 -7.47
N GLY A 84 9.78 -15.02 -8.18
CA GLY A 84 9.33 -14.83 -9.55
C GLY A 84 10.31 -15.32 -10.62
N SER A 85 11.50 -15.80 -10.25
CA SER A 85 12.45 -16.40 -11.18
C SER A 85 11.96 -17.77 -11.67
N THR A 86 12.58 -18.27 -12.76
CA THR A 86 12.19 -19.56 -13.37
C THR A 86 13.38 -20.42 -13.81
N ALA A 87 13.18 -21.73 -13.72
CA ALA A 87 14.06 -22.76 -14.29
C ALA A 87 13.29 -23.62 -15.32
N THR A 88 13.92 -23.97 -16.44
CA THR A 88 13.28 -24.76 -17.51
C THR A 88 13.97 -26.10 -17.66
N ILE A 89 13.28 -27.15 -17.26
CA ILE A 89 13.78 -28.52 -17.37
C ILE A 89 13.26 -29.10 -18.68
N LYS A 90 14.15 -29.48 -19.58
CA LYS A 90 13.80 -30.16 -20.83
C LYS A 90 14.00 -31.67 -20.70
N ASN A 91 12.99 -32.44 -21.07
CA ASN A 91 13.06 -33.90 -21.14
C ASN A 91 14.14 -34.31 -22.14
N GLY A 92 15.12 -35.10 -21.71
CA GLY A 92 16.17 -35.59 -22.61
C GLY A 92 15.59 -36.33 -23.80
N LYS A 93 16.14 -36.06 -24.99
CA LYS A 93 16.03 -36.96 -26.15
C LYS A 93 17.35 -37.70 -26.28
N ASN A 94 17.24 -38.96 -26.60
CA ASN A 94 18.11 -39.96 -26.06
C ASN A 94 19.46 -40.12 -26.83
N SER A 95 20.63 -40.08 -26.17
CA SER A 95 21.96 -40.29 -26.78
C SER A 95 22.94 -41.01 -25.83
N GLY A 96 23.17 -42.31 -26.05
CA GLY A 96 23.94 -43.19 -25.14
C GLY A 96 25.43 -42.88 -24.96
N ASP A 97 26.01 -42.03 -25.80
CA ASP A 97 27.42 -41.59 -25.70
C ASP A 97 27.57 -40.16 -25.14
N ALA A 98 26.47 -39.51 -24.72
CA ALA A 98 26.53 -38.16 -24.18
C ALA A 98 26.95 -38.14 -22.70
N PRO A 99 27.77 -37.16 -22.27
CA PRO A 99 28.17 -37.02 -20.89
C PRO A 99 27.02 -36.61 -19.96
N ILE A 100 26.98 -37.16 -18.75
CA ILE A 100 25.96 -36.87 -17.72
C ILE A 100 26.53 -35.93 -16.65
N ILE A 101 26.28 -34.64 -16.78
CA ILE A 101 26.56 -33.55 -15.81
C ILE A 101 25.50 -33.43 -14.69
N GLY A 102 25.69 -34.11 -13.56
CA GLY A 102 24.75 -34.07 -12.42
C GLY A 102 25.23 -33.18 -11.28
N VAL A 103 24.44 -33.11 -10.21
CA VAL A 103 24.84 -32.52 -8.93
C VAL A 103 24.63 -33.52 -7.79
N LYS A 104 25.55 -33.55 -6.82
CA LYS A 104 25.45 -34.40 -5.62
C LYS A 104 25.87 -33.61 -4.39
N LYS A 105 25.13 -33.81 -3.29
CA LYS A 105 25.50 -33.27 -1.97
C LYS A 105 26.58 -34.15 -1.35
N ASP A 106 27.71 -33.56 -0.99
CA ASP A 106 28.78 -34.27 -0.29
C ASP A 106 28.55 -34.28 1.23
N THR A 107 29.39 -35.00 1.97
CA THR A 107 29.34 -35.13 3.44
C THR A 107 29.53 -33.83 4.21
N ASP A 108 30.05 -32.79 3.56
CA ASP A 108 30.18 -31.43 4.09
C ASP A 108 28.89 -30.60 4.00
N GLY A 109 27.87 -31.12 3.29
CA GLY A 109 26.60 -30.44 3.09
C GLY A 109 26.57 -29.49 1.90
N ILE A 110 27.58 -29.49 1.04
CA ILE A 110 27.67 -28.65 -0.16
C ILE A 110 27.35 -29.49 -1.41
N TYR A 111 26.64 -28.91 -2.39
CA TYR A 111 26.43 -29.52 -3.70
C TYR A 111 27.65 -29.32 -4.63
N TYR A 112 28.12 -30.42 -5.21
CA TYR A 112 29.20 -30.45 -6.19
C TYR A 112 28.73 -31.02 -7.53
N TRP A 113 29.37 -30.59 -8.61
CA TRP A 113 29.13 -31.13 -9.95
C TRP A 113 29.67 -32.56 -10.06
N THR A 114 29.00 -33.34 -10.90
CA THR A 114 29.40 -34.71 -11.25
C THR A 114 29.43 -34.88 -12.75
N LEU A 115 30.31 -35.75 -13.24
CA LEU A 115 30.37 -36.20 -14.63
C LEU A 115 30.24 -37.72 -14.65
N ASN A 116 29.22 -38.22 -15.34
CA ASN A 116 28.86 -39.63 -15.40
C ASN A 116 28.68 -40.27 -14.02
N GLY A 117 28.15 -39.51 -13.07
CA GLY A 117 27.90 -39.94 -11.69
C GLY A 117 29.11 -39.87 -10.76
N GLU A 118 30.31 -39.58 -11.27
CA GLU A 118 31.52 -39.38 -10.47
C GLU A 118 31.77 -37.89 -10.20
N TRP A 119 32.52 -37.55 -9.15
CA TRP A 119 32.84 -36.15 -8.83
C TRP A 119 33.59 -35.48 -9.98
N LEU A 120 33.12 -34.32 -10.41
CA LEU A 120 33.87 -33.49 -11.35
C LEU A 120 34.95 -32.75 -10.57
N THR A 121 36.21 -32.88 -10.99
CA THR A 121 37.37 -32.24 -10.35
C THR A 121 38.15 -31.38 -11.32
N ASP A 122 38.84 -30.38 -10.79
CA ASP A 122 39.84 -29.62 -11.55
C ASP A 122 41.15 -30.41 -11.77
N ASP A 123 42.14 -29.76 -12.39
CA ASP A 123 43.47 -30.34 -12.64
C ASP A 123 44.26 -30.63 -11.34
N ALA A 124 43.88 -30.01 -10.22
CA ALA A 124 44.48 -30.25 -8.90
C ALA A 124 43.80 -31.42 -8.15
N GLY A 125 42.65 -31.88 -8.64
CA GLY A 125 41.83 -32.93 -8.02
C GLY A 125 40.79 -32.40 -7.04
N ASP A 126 40.59 -31.08 -6.96
CA ASP A 126 39.59 -30.46 -6.11
C ASP A 126 38.20 -30.54 -6.76
N LYS A 127 37.17 -30.85 -5.97
CA LYS A 127 35.78 -30.98 -6.46
C LYS A 127 35.23 -29.62 -6.89
N ILE A 128 34.56 -29.57 -8.05
CA ILE A 128 33.93 -28.34 -8.54
C ILE A 128 32.60 -28.11 -7.82
N LYS A 129 32.50 -27.02 -7.06
CA LYS A 129 31.26 -26.63 -6.36
C LYS A 129 30.18 -26.19 -7.35
N ALA A 130 28.97 -26.67 -7.13
CA ALA A 130 27.76 -26.15 -7.79
C ALA A 130 27.19 -24.96 -7.02
N GLU A 131 27.44 -24.87 -5.72
CA GLU A 131 27.05 -23.74 -4.87
C GLU A 131 27.98 -22.52 -5.02
N GLY A 132 27.42 -21.32 -4.97
CA GLY A 132 28.17 -20.09 -4.75
C GLY A 132 28.69 -19.99 -3.31
N MET A 133 29.81 -19.28 -3.11
CA MET A 133 30.32 -18.97 -1.78
C MET A 133 29.95 -17.55 -1.37
N ASP A 134 29.31 -17.40 -0.22
CA ASP A 134 29.02 -16.09 0.36
C ASP A 134 30.29 -15.27 0.57
N GLY A 135 30.17 -13.97 0.34
CA GLY A 135 31.23 -13.01 0.61
C GLY A 135 31.37 -12.73 2.11
N GLU A 136 32.49 -12.13 2.52
CA GLU A 136 32.64 -11.71 3.92
C GLU A 136 31.74 -10.50 4.20
N ASN A 137 30.97 -10.55 5.29
CA ASN A 137 30.19 -9.40 5.75
C ASN A 137 31.11 -8.20 6.02
N GLY A 138 30.74 -7.03 5.49
CA GLY A 138 31.43 -5.78 5.78
C GLY A 138 31.20 -5.31 7.22
N ASN A 139 32.10 -4.46 7.72
CA ASN A 139 31.89 -3.75 8.98
C ASN A 139 30.87 -2.60 8.79
N ASP A 140 30.23 -2.15 9.87
CA ASP A 140 29.29 -1.01 9.88
C ASP A 140 29.81 0.17 9.03
N GLY A 141 29.09 0.49 7.95
CA GLY A 141 29.38 1.60 7.05
C GLY A 141 30.24 1.26 5.82
N THR A 142 30.58 -0.01 5.60
CA THR A 142 31.27 -0.49 4.39
C THR A 142 30.67 -1.80 3.92
N ASP A 143 30.35 -1.91 2.63
CA ASP A 143 29.89 -3.16 2.04
C ASP A 143 31.00 -4.23 2.11
N GLY A 144 30.60 -5.48 2.32
CA GLY A 144 31.49 -6.64 2.27
C GLY A 144 31.99 -6.94 0.87
N GLU A 145 32.98 -7.84 0.75
CA GLU A 145 33.33 -8.36 -0.57
C GLU A 145 32.20 -9.26 -1.08
N ASN A 146 31.83 -9.14 -2.36
CA ASN A 146 30.82 -10.03 -2.94
C ASN A 146 31.33 -11.48 -2.94
N GLY A 147 30.41 -12.42 -2.73
CA GLY A 147 30.66 -13.84 -2.87
C GLY A 147 31.13 -14.24 -4.27
N GLN A 148 31.74 -15.41 -4.39
CA GLN A 148 32.10 -15.99 -5.69
C GLN A 148 30.98 -16.93 -6.15
N ASP A 149 30.44 -16.68 -7.33
CA ASP A 149 29.45 -17.56 -7.97
C ASP A 149 30.01 -18.97 -8.16
N GLY A 150 29.13 -19.97 -8.06
CA GLY A 150 29.44 -21.34 -8.43
C GLY A 150 29.84 -21.42 -9.91
N ILE A 151 30.79 -22.30 -10.23
CA ILE A 151 31.23 -22.48 -11.62
C ILE A 151 30.25 -23.41 -12.32
N THR A 152 29.48 -22.92 -13.29
CA THR A 152 28.58 -23.74 -14.11
C THR A 152 29.36 -24.38 -15.29
N PRO A 153 29.41 -25.72 -15.41
CA PRO A 153 30.07 -26.38 -16.52
C PRO A 153 29.39 -26.09 -17.87
N GLN A 154 30.18 -26.08 -18.95
CA GLN A 154 29.66 -25.87 -20.30
C GLN A 154 30.11 -26.99 -21.24
N LEU A 155 29.23 -27.38 -22.15
CA LEU A 155 29.51 -28.37 -23.19
C LEU A 155 29.54 -27.72 -24.57
N LYS A 156 30.43 -28.18 -25.43
CA LYS A 156 30.37 -27.95 -26.88
C LYS A 156 30.74 -29.23 -27.63
N ILE A 157 30.37 -29.29 -28.90
CA ILE A 157 30.88 -30.29 -29.83
C ILE A 157 31.89 -29.61 -30.75
N GLU A 158 33.11 -30.15 -30.80
CA GLU A 158 34.17 -29.65 -31.67
C GLU A 158 34.89 -30.85 -32.30
N ASN A 159 35.01 -30.87 -33.63
CA ASN A 159 35.63 -31.97 -34.37
C ASN A 159 35.04 -33.37 -34.06
N GLY A 160 33.73 -33.46 -33.81
CA GLY A 160 33.06 -34.73 -33.46
C GLY A 160 33.33 -35.23 -32.05
N ARG A 161 33.97 -34.42 -31.19
CA ARG A 161 34.27 -34.72 -29.78
C ARG A 161 33.43 -33.84 -28.86
N TRP A 162 33.02 -34.41 -27.73
CA TRP A 162 32.48 -33.66 -26.62
C TRP A 162 33.60 -32.94 -25.89
N MET A 163 33.43 -31.64 -25.72
CA MET A 163 34.36 -30.79 -24.98
C MET A 163 33.65 -30.22 -23.76
N LEU A 164 34.31 -30.23 -22.61
CA LEU A 164 33.84 -29.70 -21.34
C LEU A 164 34.67 -28.49 -20.91
N SER A 165 34.02 -27.41 -20.52
CA SER A 165 34.65 -26.27 -19.86
C SER A 165 34.17 -26.14 -18.42
N MET A 166 35.11 -25.80 -17.53
CA MET A 166 34.89 -25.56 -16.10
C MET A 166 35.41 -24.17 -15.70
N ASP A 167 35.55 -23.24 -16.64
CA ASP A 167 36.14 -21.92 -16.41
C ASP A 167 35.48 -20.82 -17.24
N ASN A 168 34.17 -20.95 -17.43
CA ASN A 168 33.34 -20.05 -18.25
C ASN A 168 33.79 -20.00 -19.73
N GLY A 169 34.16 -21.16 -20.29
CA GLY A 169 34.44 -21.33 -21.71
C GLY A 169 35.86 -20.95 -22.13
N LYS A 170 36.77 -20.66 -21.19
CA LYS A 170 38.15 -20.24 -21.49
C LYS A 170 39.01 -21.42 -21.93
N THR A 171 38.88 -22.56 -21.24
CA THR A 171 39.55 -23.82 -21.58
C THR A 171 38.53 -24.94 -21.77
N TRP A 172 38.92 -25.93 -22.58
CA TRP A 172 38.06 -27.02 -23.01
C TRP A 172 38.82 -28.34 -22.96
N THR A 173 38.28 -29.29 -22.20
CA THR A 173 38.83 -30.63 -22.03
C THR A 173 38.02 -31.61 -22.87
N ASP A 174 38.71 -32.45 -23.65
CA ASP A 174 38.08 -33.52 -24.41
C ASP A 174 37.61 -34.62 -23.45
N ILE A 175 36.31 -34.91 -23.48
CA ILE A 175 35.66 -35.87 -22.58
C ILE A 175 35.03 -37.06 -23.31
N GLY A 176 35.18 -37.17 -24.64
CA GLY A 176 34.69 -38.32 -25.39
C GLY A 176 34.25 -38.05 -26.82
N GLN A 177 33.85 -39.11 -27.53
CA GLN A 177 33.28 -38.99 -28.87
C GLN A 177 31.82 -38.52 -28.79
N ALA A 178 31.46 -37.54 -29.62
CA ALA A 178 30.07 -37.11 -29.79
C ALA A 178 29.30 -37.93 -30.84
N THR A 179 30.04 -38.67 -31.67
CA THR A 179 29.51 -39.63 -32.64
C THR A 179 30.22 -40.97 -32.50
N GLY A 180 29.46 -42.07 -32.47
CA GLY A 180 30.04 -43.42 -32.47
C GLY A 180 31.02 -43.62 -33.63
N ALA A 181 32.04 -44.46 -33.44
CA ALA A 181 33.03 -44.79 -34.46
C ALA A 181 32.36 -45.25 -35.75
N ASP A 182 32.87 -44.83 -36.92
CA ASP A 182 32.41 -45.30 -38.23
C ASP A 182 32.33 -46.82 -38.23
N GLY A 183 31.10 -47.36 -38.22
CA GLY A 183 30.88 -48.79 -38.36
C GLY A 183 31.23 -49.22 -39.79
N GLN A 184 31.92 -50.35 -39.95
CA GLN A 184 31.99 -51.01 -41.26
C GLN A 184 30.57 -51.23 -41.81
N ASP A 185 30.36 -50.96 -43.10
CA ASP A 185 29.09 -51.16 -43.80
C ASP A 185 28.48 -52.54 -43.47
N GLY A 186 27.42 -52.52 -42.65
CA GLY A 186 26.64 -53.68 -42.26
C GLY A 186 25.18 -53.48 -42.68
N ALA A 187 24.55 -54.55 -43.18
CA ALA A 187 23.17 -54.55 -43.66
C ALA A 187 22.18 -53.86 -42.72
N ASP A 188 21.22 -53.10 -43.29
CA ASP A 188 20.15 -52.35 -42.62
C ASP A 188 19.68 -53.00 -41.31
N GLY A 189 20.31 -52.57 -40.22
CA GLY A 189 19.95 -52.93 -38.87
C GLY A 189 18.93 -51.93 -38.35
N THR A 190 17.84 -52.43 -37.77
CA THR A 190 16.83 -51.65 -37.06
C THR A 190 17.44 -50.55 -36.21
N ASN A 191 16.85 -49.34 -36.26
CA ASN A 191 17.21 -48.19 -35.41
C ASN A 191 17.60 -48.65 -34.00
N GLY A 192 18.79 -48.25 -33.56
CA GLY A 192 19.26 -48.47 -32.20
C GLY A 192 18.28 -47.89 -31.19
N LYS A 193 18.13 -48.57 -30.03
CA LYS A 193 17.27 -48.10 -28.95
C LYS A 193 17.86 -46.83 -28.31
N ASP A 194 16.96 -45.88 -28.08
CA ASP A 194 17.14 -44.57 -27.46
C ASP A 194 17.71 -44.67 -25.99
N GLY A 195 18.72 -43.90 -25.54
CA GLY A 195 19.21 -43.78 -24.12
C GLY A 195 19.13 -42.41 -23.37
N ASP A 196 19.05 -42.40 -22.04
CA ASP A 196 18.17 -41.64 -21.09
C ASP A 196 18.27 -40.10 -20.81
N SER A 197 17.21 -39.58 -20.16
CA SER A 197 17.01 -38.19 -19.63
C SER A 197 17.78 -37.92 -18.31
N PHE A 198 18.33 -36.70 -18.17
CA PHE A 198 19.04 -36.21 -16.96
C PHE A 198 18.25 -36.36 -15.65
N PHE A 199 16.95 -36.09 -15.72
CA PHE A 199 16.00 -36.32 -14.66
C PHE A 199 15.25 -37.61 -14.97
N GLN A 200 15.25 -38.52 -14.01
CA GLN A 200 14.43 -39.73 -14.05
C GLN A 200 12.95 -39.36 -13.97
N SER A 201 12.58 -38.43 -13.09
CA SER A 201 11.20 -37.92 -12.97
C SER A 201 11.13 -36.62 -12.17
N VAL A 202 10.12 -35.81 -12.47
CA VAL A 202 9.65 -34.71 -11.60
C VAL A 202 8.26 -35.11 -11.08
N THR A 203 8.10 -35.20 -9.76
CA THR A 203 6.83 -35.52 -9.10
C THR A 203 6.52 -34.49 -8.03
N GLU A 204 5.27 -34.39 -7.60
CA GLU A 204 4.87 -33.45 -6.55
C GLU A 204 3.78 -34.03 -5.65
N ASP A 205 3.74 -33.53 -4.41
CA ASP A 205 2.60 -33.67 -3.50
C ASP A 205 2.06 -32.29 -3.10
N ASP A 206 1.22 -32.23 -2.05
CA ASP A 206 0.62 -30.99 -1.56
C ASP A 206 1.67 -30.00 -1.02
N ASN A 207 2.81 -30.49 -0.54
CA ASN A 207 3.80 -29.72 0.22
C ASN A 207 5.14 -29.57 -0.51
N ASN A 208 5.51 -30.48 -1.42
CA ASN A 208 6.84 -30.51 -2.04
C ASN A 208 6.81 -30.91 -3.52
N VAL A 209 7.86 -30.49 -4.24
CA VAL A 209 8.25 -31.03 -5.54
C VAL A 209 9.53 -31.84 -5.38
N TYR A 210 9.56 -33.01 -6.00
CA TYR A 210 10.67 -33.96 -5.98
C TYR A 210 11.29 -34.08 -7.38
N PHE A 211 12.58 -33.80 -7.49
CA PHE A 211 13.38 -34.00 -8.70
C PHE A 211 14.26 -35.23 -8.49
N THR A 212 13.94 -36.33 -9.19
CA THR A 212 14.77 -37.54 -9.17
C THR A 212 15.76 -37.49 -10.32
N LEU A 213 17.05 -37.48 -10.02
CA LEU A 213 18.14 -37.56 -11.01
C LEU A 213 18.33 -38.99 -11.49
N ILE A 214 18.99 -39.17 -12.64
CA ILE A 214 19.22 -40.50 -13.24
C ILE A 214 20.03 -41.45 -12.36
N ASP A 215 20.85 -40.94 -11.44
CA ASP A 215 21.63 -41.74 -10.49
C ASP A 215 20.84 -42.11 -9.21
N GLY A 216 19.56 -41.73 -9.14
CA GLY A 216 18.67 -41.97 -8.01
C GLY A 216 18.71 -40.90 -6.91
N THR A 217 19.56 -39.88 -7.03
CA THR A 217 19.55 -38.72 -6.11
C THR A 217 18.21 -38.01 -6.20
N VAL A 218 17.62 -37.68 -5.05
CA VAL A 218 16.36 -36.93 -4.97
C VAL A 218 16.63 -35.55 -4.39
N ILE A 219 16.31 -34.51 -5.15
CA ILE A 219 16.28 -33.11 -4.69
C ILE A 219 14.83 -32.77 -4.36
N THR A 220 14.58 -32.27 -3.14
CA THR A 220 13.23 -31.90 -2.68
C THR A 220 13.18 -30.40 -2.44
N ILE A 221 12.19 -29.73 -3.04
CA ILE A 221 11.95 -28.30 -2.82
C ILE A 221 10.50 -28.10 -2.36
N PRO A 222 10.25 -27.37 -1.26
CA PRO A 222 8.91 -27.13 -0.76
C PRO A 222 8.08 -26.22 -1.68
N LYS A 223 6.77 -26.48 -1.74
CA LYS A 223 5.76 -25.62 -2.37
C LYS A 223 5.25 -24.63 -1.33
N GLY A 224 5.02 -23.38 -1.71
CA GLY A 224 4.64 -22.35 -0.74
C GLY A 224 3.64 -21.32 -1.26
N ASP A 225 2.39 -21.47 -0.87
CA ASP A 225 1.50 -20.33 -0.63
C ASP A 225 1.78 -19.87 0.81
N ASN A 226 2.30 -18.65 1.00
CA ASN A 226 2.60 -18.08 2.32
C ASN A 226 1.33 -17.74 3.14
N SER A 227 0.15 -18.18 2.71
CA SER A 227 -1.13 -17.98 3.38
C SER A 227 -1.38 -18.90 4.59
N GLN A 228 -0.61 -19.99 4.75
CA GLN A 228 -0.79 -20.97 5.82
C GLN A 228 -0.04 -20.59 7.13
N PHE A 229 1.20 -20.10 7.04
CA PHE A 229 1.97 -19.67 8.20
C PHE A 229 2.00 -18.14 8.28
N ALA A 230 1.22 -17.56 9.18
CA ALA A 230 1.04 -16.11 9.29
C ALA A 230 1.02 -15.68 10.76
N ILE A 231 1.55 -14.49 11.05
CA ILE A 231 1.44 -13.84 12.36
C ILE A 231 0.41 -12.70 12.26
N ALA A 232 -0.51 -12.66 13.21
CA ALA A 232 -1.51 -11.62 13.35
C ALA A 232 -1.38 -10.93 14.71
N PHE A 233 -1.76 -9.66 14.77
CA PHE A 233 -1.67 -8.82 15.97
C PHE A 233 -3.03 -8.21 16.29
N ASP A 234 -3.28 -7.93 17.57
CA ASP A 234 -4.48 -7.21 18.01
C ASP A 234 -4.48 -5.72 17.60
N THR A 235 -3.30 -5.13 17.43
CA THR A 235 -3.11 -3.78 16.87
C THR A 235 -1.73 -3.65 16.22
N THR A 236 -1.63 -2.76 15.23
CA THR A 236 -0.38 -2.42 14.54
C THR A 236 0.08 -0.97 14.81
N ASP A 237 -0.77 -0.16 15.44
CA ASP A 237 -0.47 1.22 15.80
C ASP A 237 0.21 1.25 17.18
N ILE A 238 1.46 1.68 17.26
CA ILE A 238 2.23 1.78 18.51
C ILE A 238 2.43 3.25 18.90
N ALA A 239 1.31 3.93 19.16
CA ALA A 239 1.31 5.24 19.81
C ALA A 239 1.53 5.13 21.34
N ILE A 240 2.56 5.78 21.88
CA ILE A 240 2.89 5.85 23.33
C ILE A 240 2.96 7.32 23.78
N LEU A 241 2.41 7.63 24.96
CA LEU A 241 2.28 9.02 25.41
C LEU A 241 3.55 9.56 26.06
N ASN A 242 4.19 8.79 26.94
CA ASN A 242 5.37 9.27 27.68
C ASN A 242 6.60 8.37 27.45
N GLY A 243 7.79 8.99 27.44
CA GLY A 243 9.05 8.26 27.37
C GLY A 243 9.19 7.24 28.50
N GLY A 244 9.71 6.06 28.20
CA GLY A 244 9.83 4.94 29.15
C GLY A 244 8.53 4.17 29.42
N GLU A 245 7.36 4.63 28.94
CA GLU A 245 6.14 3.82 28.98
C GLU A 245 6.25 2.62 28.04
N SER A 246 5.46 1.60 28.33
CA SER A 246 5.41 0.38 27.52
C SER A 246 4.00 0.08 27.04
N LYS A 247 3.89 -0.31 25.77
CA LYS A 247 2.68 -0.88 25.18
C LYS A 247 2.90 -2.37 24.99
N THR A 248 1.91 -3.18 25.35
CA THR A 248 1.94 -4.63 25.10
C THR A 248 0.88 -4.95 24.06
N ILE A 249 1.31 -5.61 22.99
CA ILE A 249 0.44 -6.12 21.94
C ILE A 249 0.40 -7.65 21.99
N SER A 250 -0.74 -8.22 21.62
CA SER A 250 -0.89 -9.68 21.55
C SER A 250 -0.65 -10.13 20.12
N TYR A 251 -0.05 -11.31 19.96
CA TYR A 251 0.06 -11.95 18.65
C TYR A 251 -0.50 -13.38 18.67
N THR A 252 -0.96 -13.82 17.49
CA THR A 252 -1.36 -15.19 17.21
C THR A 252 -0.75 -15.65 15.90
N ILE A 253 -0.35 -16.92 15.81
CA ILE A 253 0.27 -17.52 14.63
C ILE A 253 -0.66 -18.61 14.08
N THR A 254 -0.90 -18.56 12.77
CA THR A 254 -1.59 -19.60 12.02
C THR A 254 -0.58 -20.67 11.63
N ASP A 255 -0.95 -21.95 11.77
CA ASP A 255 -0.11 -23.12 11.50
C ASP A 255 1.25 -23.14 12.23
N ALA A 256 1.26 -22.69 13.49
CA ALA A 256 2.43 -22.79 14.34
C ALA A 256 2.83 -24.26 14.60
N THR A 257 4.14 -24.50 14.54
CA THR A 257 4.80 -25.79 14.83
C THR A 257 5.38 -25.79 16.24
N GLU A 258 5.85 -26.95 16.71
CA GLU A 258 6.59 -27.06 17.97
C GLU A 258 7.91 -26.27 18.00
N ASN A 259 8.46 -25.95 16.82
CA ASN A 259 9.71 -25.21 16.66
C ASN A 259 9.48 -23.72 16.32
N THR A 260 8.24 -23.24 16.40
CA THR A 260 7.94 -21.84 16.07
C THR A 260 8.60 -20.88 17.03
N VAL A 261 9.32 -19.90 16.49
CA VAL A 261 10.02 -18.86 17.23
C VAL A 261 9.60 -17.49 16.74
N VAL A 262 9.25 -16.61 17.68
CA VAL A 262 9.03 -15.18 17.41
C VAL A 262 10.18 -14.37 17.96
N LYS A 263 10.73 -13.49 17.12
CA LYS A 263 11.75 -12.51 17.48
C LYS A 263 11.28 -11.12 17.10
N ALA A 264 11.76 -10.12 17.83
CA ALA A 264 11.53 -8.73 17.50
C ALA A 264 12.83 -7.96 17.65
N ILE A 265 13.03 -6.98 16.77
CA ILE A 265 14.20 -6.11 16.74
C ILE A 265 13.68 -4.67 16.80
N ALA A 266 14.30 -3.88 17.65
CA ALA A 266 14.02 -2.47 17.82
C ALA A 266 15.30 -1.66 17.60
N GLN A 267 15.14 -0.43 17.14
CA GLN A 267 16.22 0.52 16.88
C GLN A 267 15.92 1.86 17.57
N ASP A 268 16.79 2.85 17.42
CA ASP A 268 16.60 4.22 17.94
C ASP A 268 16.29 4.30 19.44
N GLY A 269 16.84 3.37 20.23
CA GLY A 269 16.66 3.33 21.68
C GLY A 269 15.34 2.71 22.16
N TRP A 270 14.44 2.33 21.25
CA TRP A 270 13.28 1.50 21.58
C TRP A 270 13.73 0.14 22.12
N LYS A 271 12.99 -0.37 23.10
CA LYS A 271 13.22 -1.72 23.64
C LYS A 271 12.04 -2.59 23.32
N VAL A 272 12.32 -3.81 22.89
CA VAL A 272 11.30 -4.80 22.59
C VAL A 272 11.58 -6.10 23.32
N LYS A 273 10.52 -6.71 23.86
CA LYS A 273 10.58 -8.01 24.52
C LYS A 273 9.41 -8.87 24.06
N VAL A 274 9.74 -9.99 23.44
CA VAL A 274 8.77 -11.04 23.10
C VAL A 274 8.55 -11.94 24.33
N ASN A 275 7.31 -12.12 24.73
CA ASN A 275 6.90 -13.02 25.81
C ASN A 275 5.94 -14.07 25.21
N ALA A 276 6.48 -15.18 24.71
CA ALA A 276 5.69 -16.29 24.19
C ALA A 276 4.94 -17.00 25.34
N THR A 277 3.67 -17.33 25.11
CA THR A 277 2.84 -18.08 26.08
C THR A 277 2.56 -19.51 25.61
N SER A 278 2.58 -19.74 24.29
CA SER A 278 2.64 -21.03 23.62
C SER A 278 3.27 -20.83 22.24
N THR A 279 3.38 -21.89 21.45
CA THR A 279 3.98 -21.85 20.10
C THR A 279 3.20 -20.98 19.12
N ASP A 280 1.89 -20.82 19.34
CA ASP A 280 0.96 -20.11 18.46
C ASP A 280 0.53 -18.73 18.99
N LYS A 281 0.97 -18.30 20.18
CA LYS A 281 0.55 -17.01 20.76
C LYS A 281 1.48 -16.49 21.85
N GLY A 282 1.47 -15.18 22.00
CA GLY A 282 2.16 -14.50 23.09
C GLY A 282 1.91 -13.00 23.03
N THR A 283 2.81 -12.26 23.66
CA THR A 283 2.78 -10.81 23.62
C THR A 283 4.14 -10.23 23.25
N ILE A 284 4.11 -9.01 22.72
CA ILE A 284 5.31 -8.20 22.48
C ILE A 284 5.16 -6.93 23.30
N THR A 285 6.07 -6.74 24.25
CA THR A 285 6.15 -5.52 25.05
C THR A 285 7.15 -4.59 24.40
N ILE A 286 6.67 -3.42 23.98
CA ILE A 286 7.43 -2.36 23.34
C ILE A 286 7.54 -1.20 24.32
N THR A 287 8.76 -0.74 24.61
CA THR A 287 9.03 0.37 25.53
C THR A 287 9.66 1.53 24.76
N ALA A 288 9.06 2.70 24.89
CA ALA A 288 9.56 3.92 24.24
C ALA A 288 10.86 4.41 24.88
N PRO A 289 11.80 4.99 24.10
CA PRO A 289 12.90 5.77 24.63
C PRO A 289 12.39 7.06 25.28
N ASP A 290 13.26 7.74 26.03
CA ASP A 290 12.98 9.06 26.62
C ASP A 290 14.15 10.01 26.25
N PRO A 291 13.94 11.02 25.37
CA PRO A 291 12.68 11.38 24.71
C PRO A 291 12.21 10.34 23.68
N ILE A 292 10.90 10.35 23.36
CA ILE A 292 10.33 9.50 22.31
C ILE A 292 10.87 9.96 20.95
N VAL A 293 11.27 9.00 20.12
CA VAL A 293 11.62 9.23 18.71
C VAL A 293 10.79 8.31 17.83
N GLU A 294 10.38 8.80 16.66
CA GLU A 294 9.70 7.98 15.67
C GLU A 294 10.62 6.88 15.16
N SER A 295 10.13 5.65 15.04
CA SER A 295 10.91 4.52 14.60
C SER A 295 10.05 3.36 14.11
N GLU A 296 10.69 2.25 13.75
CA GLU A 296 10.06 1.02 13.29
C GLU A 296 10.58 -0.18 14.10
N ILE A 297 9.68 -1.07 14.49
CA ILE A 297 10.01 -2.35 15.12
C ILE A 297 9.68 -3.46 14.14
N LEU A 298 10.65 -4.35 13.93
CA LEU A 298 10.52 -5.50 13.05
C LEU A 298 10.25 -6.75 13.86
N VAL A 299 9.24 -7.51 13.47
CA VAL A 299 8.85 -8.77 14.11
C VAL A 299 8.92 -9.89 13.09
N PHE A 300 9.58 -10.97 13.49
CA PHE A 300 9.79 -12.16 12.70
C PHE A 300 9.12 -13.34 13.41
N ALA A 301 8.31 -14.11 12.69
CA ALA A 301 7.91 -15.44 13.11
C ALA A 301 8.52 -16.44 12.14
N ASN A 302 9.21 -17.44 12.67
CA ASN A 302 9.80 -18.54 11.91
C ASN A 302 9.21 -19.85 12.43
N ASP A 303 8.85 -20.78 11.54
CA ASP A 303 8.23 -22.05 11.90
C ASP A 303 9.22 -23.15 12.33
N GLY A 304 10.50 -22.80 12.51
CA GLY A 304 11.59 -23.72 12.79
C GLY A 304 12.06 -24.52 11.57
N SER A 305 11.56 -24.19 10.38
CA SER A 305 11.98 -24.73 9.09
C SER A 305 12.29 -23.57 8.13
N TYR A 306 11.76 -23.60 6.91
CA TYR A 306 12.02 -22.62 5.85
C TYR A 306 11.03 -21.45 5.80
N ARG A 307 9.96 -21.42 6.61
CA ARG A 307 8.96 -20.34 6.53
C ARG A 307 9.24 -19.26 7.56
N THR A 308 9.50 -18.04 7.08
CA THR A 308 9.60 -16.84 7.92
C THR A 308 8.64 -15.78 7.42
N VAL A 309 7.84 -15.22 8.32
CA VAL A 309 7.01 -14.04 8.06
C VAL A 309 7.52 -12.86 8.86
N MET A 310 7.46 -11.69 8.24
CA MET A 310 7.89 -10.43 8.82
C MET A 310 6.71 -9.47 8.89
N ALA A 311 6.61 -8.76 10.01
CA ALA A 311 5.72 -7.63 10.18
C ALA A 311 6.50 -6.45 10.74
N SER A 312 6.03 -5.24 10.48
CA SER A 312 6.62 -4.04 11.04
C SER A 312 5.58 -3.19 11.78
N PHE A 313 6.05 -2.50 12.81
CA PHE A 313 5.27 -1.56 13.60
C PHE A 313 5.89 -0.19 13.58
N TYR A 314 5.15 0.78 13.07
CA TYR A 314 5.50 2.17 13.22
C TYR A 314 5.23 2.62 14.67
N CYS A 315 6.26 3.13 15.32
CA CYS A 315 6.23 3.55 16.71
C CYS A 315 6.41 5.06 16.78
N HIS A 316 5.52 5.76 17.46
CA HIS A 316 5.53 7.21 17.53
C HIS A 316 4.94 7.74 18.84
N GLU A 317 5.18 9.01 19.12
CA GLU A 317 4.51 9.70 20.23
C GLU A 317 3.01 9.80 19.96
N LYS A 318 2.21 9.48 20.98
CA LYS A 318 0.76 9.61 20.90
C LYS A 318 0.39 11.09 20.93
N GLN A 319 -0.20 11.56 19.85
CA GLN A 319 -0.79 12.89 19.78
C GLN A 319 -2.09 12.94 20.59
N VAL A 320 -2.21 13.91 21.49
CA VAL A 320 -3.39 14.12 22.33
C VAL A 320 -3.95 15.51 22.04
N LEU A 321 -5.23 15.57 21.69
CA LEU A 321 -6.02 16.78 21.66
C LEU A 321 -7.42 16.45 22.17
N ASP A 322 -7.71 16.87 23.40
CA ASP A 322 -9.02 16.74 24.00
C ASP A 322 -9.58 18.14 24.28
N ILE A 323 -10.74 18.45 23.69
CA ILE A 323 -11.38 19.77 23.76
C ILE A 323 -12.79 19.56 24.28
N ASN A 324 -13.10 20.17 25.43
CA ASN A 324 -14.41 20.04 26.05
C ASN A 324 -15.41 21.04 25.45
N ILE A 325 -15.84 20.80 24.19
CA ILE A 325 -16.86 21.59 23.50
C ILE A 325 -17.91 20.66 22.88
N ALA A 326 -19.16 20.84 23.26
CA ALA A 326 -20.28 20.15 22.63
C ALA A 326 -20.49 20.64 21.19
N ASP A 327 -20.69 19.71 20.25
CA ASP A 327 -21.00 19.96 18.84
C ASP A 327 -19.98 20.83 18.07
N ASN A 328 -18.75 20.99 18.59
CA ASN A 328 -17.73 21.87 18.03
C ASN A 328 -18.24 23.30 17.76
N SER A 329 -19.17 23.78 18.59
CA SER A 329 -19.79 25.10 18.42
C SER A 329 -20.06 25.81 19.74
N ILE A 330 -20.00 27.14 19.69
CA ILE A 330 -20.29 28.02 20.83
C ILE A 330 -21.37 29.00 20.40
N ASN A 331 -22.47 29.01 21.14
CA ASN A 331 -23.54 30.00 20.97
C ASN A 331 -23.32 31.14 21.95
N VAL A 332 -23.21 32.37 21.44
CA VAL A 332 -22.92 33.57 22.20
C VAL A 332 -24.14 34.49 22.15
N LEU A 333 -24.48 35.07 23.31
CA LEU A 333 -25.56 36.05 23.41
C LEU A 333 -25.23 37.32 22.62
N PRO A 334 -26.24 38.11 22.21
CA PRO A 334 -26.00 39.35 21.49
C PRO A 334 -25.10 40.37 22.23
N ALA A 335 -25.10 40.37 23.56
CA ALA A 335 -24.23 41.23 24.35
C ALA A 335 -22.73 40.90 24.18
N GLY A 336 -22.40 39.71 23.68
CA GLY A 336 -21.02 39.22 23.61
C GLY A 336 -20.51 38.76 24.97
N GLY A 337 -19.22 38.94 25.20
CA GLY A 337 -18.50 38.57 26.42
C GLY A 337 -17.42 37.53 26.20
N THR A 338 -16.78 37.14 27.30
CA THR A 338 -15.67 36.18 27.32
C THR A 338 -16.18 34.74 27.18
N GLN A 339 -15.54 33.95 26.31
CA GLN A 339 -15.78 32.52 26.13
C GLN A 339 -14.47 31.76 26.40
N GLU A 340 -14.51 30.84 27.35
CA GLU A 340 -13.35 30.02 27.73
C GLU A 340 -13.48 28.60 27.14
N ILE A 341 -12.41 28.14 26.51
CA ILE A 341 -12.31 26.78 25.97
C ILE A 341 -11.15 26.09 26.67
N LYS A 342 -11.46 25.04 27.45
CA LYS A 342 -10.44 24.21 28.10
C LYS A 342 -10.05 23.07 27.18
N LEU A 343 -8.75 22.86 27.03
CA LEU A 343 -8.21 21.74 26.26
C LEU A 343 -6.99 21.12 26.94
N THR A 344 -6.82 19.83 26.71
CA THR A 344 -5.64 19.07 27.13
C THR A 344 -4.92 18.60 25.87
N THR A 345 -3.67 19.03 25.68
CA THR A 345 -2.89 18.66 24.50
C THR A 345 -1.39 18.57 24.80
N ASN A 346 -0.68 17.70 24.07
CA ASN A 346 0.79 17.70 23.96
C ASN A 346 1.28 18.26 22.62
N LEU A 347 0.38 18.87 21.83
CA LEU A 347 0.70 19.43 20.52
C LEU A 347 0.92 20.94 20.62
N ASP A 348 1.89 21.45 19.87
CA ASP A 348 1.96 22.87 19.57
C ASP A 348 0.81 23.24 18.61
N TYR A 349 0.13 24.36 18.89
CA TYR A 349 -0.94 24.86 18.04
C TYR A 349 -0.97 26.38 17.95
N THR A 350 -1.63 26.85 16.89
CA THR A 350 -2.02 28.24 16.69
C THR A 350 -3.53 28.33 16.51
N VAL A 351 -4.11 29.46 16.90
CA VAL A 351 -5.53 29.74 16.72
C VAL A 351 -5.71 30.75 15.60
N GLU A 352 -6.42 30.35 14.55
CA GLU A 352 -6.73 31.19 13.41
C GLU A 352 -8.18 31.69 13.50
N ILE A 353 -8.32 33.01 13.60
CA ILE A 353 -9.60 33.71 13.47
C ILE A 353 -9.72 34.24 12.04
N PRO A 354 -10.79 33.90 11.29
CA PRO A 354 -10.96 34.33 9.91
C PRO A 354 -11.12 35.85 9.82
N ASP A 355 -10.66 36.44 8.72
CA ASP A 355 -10.59 37.90 8.58
C ASP A 355 -11.94 38.60 8.75
N ASN A 356 -13.03 37.95 8.33
CA ASN A 356 -14.40 38.45 8.48
C ASN A 356 -14.90 38.50 9.94
N ALA A 357 -14.16 37.88 10.88
CA ALA A 357 -14.51 37.79 12.29
C ALA A 357 -13.64 38.65 13.20
N ARG A 358 -12.46 39.08 12.74
CA ARG A 358 -11.48 39.82 13.56
C ARG A 358 -11.99 41.15 14.13
N SER A 359 -13.05 41.72 13.56
CA SER A 359 -13.67 42.94 14.09
C SER A 359 -14.54 42.70 15.32
N TRP A 360 -14.89 41.45 15.63
CA TRP A 360 -15.81 41.11 16.73
C TRP A 360 -15.44 39.87 17.53
N LEU A 361 -14.43 39.10 17.11
CA LEU A 361 -13.89 37.95 17.80
C LEU A 361 -12.36 38.10 17.89
N SER A 362 -11.81 37.99 19.09
CA SER A 362 -10.37 38.10 19.34
C SER A 362 -9.93 37.18 20.47
N LEU A 363 -8.65 36.80 20.51
CA LEU A 363 -8.05 36.11 21.65
C LEU A 363 -7.76 37.12 22.77
N ALA A 364 -8.07 36.75 24.01
CA ALA A 364 -7.55 37.47 25.17
C ALA A 364 -6.05 37.15 25.36
N PRO A 365 -5.26 38.02 26.02
CA PRO A 365 -3.86 37.74 26.30
C PRO A 365 -3.72 36.56 27.27
N GLU A 366 -3.05 35.49 26.85
CA GLU A 366 -2.78 34.32 27.70
C GLU A 366 -1.37 34.31 28.30
N THR A 367 -1.29 33.84 29.54
CA THR A 367 -0.05 33.48 30.25
C THR A 367 0.24 32.00 30.02
N ARG A 368 1.22 31.68 29.16
CA ARG A 368 1.64 30.30 28.92
C ARG A 368 2.41 29.73 30.12
N ALA A 369 1.98 28.57 30.61
CA ALA A 369 2.80 27.64 31.37
C ALA A 369 2.40 26.21 30.98
N LEU A 370 3.38 25.32 30.86
CA LEU A 370 3.24 23.87 30.56
C LEU A 370 2.06 23.24 31.34
N ARG A 371 0.85 23.07 30.79
CA ARG A 371 -0.35 22.60 31.55
C ARG A 371 -1.63 22.59 30.70
N GLU A 372 -2.74 22.10 31.29
CA GLU A 372 -4.11 22.34 30.81
C GLU A 372 -4.26 23.75 30.24
N ASP A 373 -4.52 23.85 28.94
CA ASP A 373 -4.65 25.12 28.23
C ASP A 373 -6.09 25.62 28.34
N THR A 374 -6.24 26.94 28.49
CA THR A 374 -7.54 27.61 28.43
C THR A 374 -7.47 28.69 27.38
N ILE A 375 -8.05 28.44 26.20
CA ILE A 375 -8.18 29.43 25.14
C ILE A 375 -9.30 30.40 25.51
N VAL A 376 -8.99 31.68 25.61
CA VAL A 376 -9.97 32.71 25.97
C VAL A 376 -10.31 33.58 24.76
N PHE A 377 -11.58 33.60 24.37
CA PHE A 377 -12.10 34.44 23.30
C PHE A 377 -12.92 35.60 23.86
N GLU A 378 -12.65 36.80 23.36
CA GLU A 378 -13.48 37.98 23.56
C GLU A 378 -14.41 38.16 22.36
N VAL A 379 -15.72 38.22 22.63
CA VAL A 379 -16.76 38.41 21.62
C VAL A 379 -17.42 39.78 21.84
N ALA A 380 -17.30 40.68 20.86
CA ALA A 380 -17.93 42.00 20.92
C ALA A 380 -19.47 41.88 20.82
N ALA A 381 -20.20 42.87 21.33
CA ALA A 381 -21.65 42.93 21.17
C ALA A 381 -22.07 42.94 19.69
N ASN A 382 -23.25 42.40 19.39
CA ASN A 382 -23.83 42.34 18.06
C ASN A 382 -25.18 43.06 18.03
N GLU A 383 -25.16 44.30 17.56
CA GLU A 383 -26.37 45.11 17.36
C GLU A 383 -27.08 44.86 16.02
N GLY A 384 -26.47 44.02 15.16
CA GLY A 384 -26.97 43.71 13.81
C GLY A 384 -27.77 42.42 13.75
N ILE A 385 -27.64 41.71 12.61
CA ILE A 385 -28.19 40.37 12.39
C ILE A 385 -27.28 39.29 12.98
N GLN A 386 -27.77 38.06 13.17
CA GLN A 386 -26.92 36.94 13.58
C GLN A 386 -25.69 36.82 12.67
N ARG A 387 -24.54 36.58 13.29
CA ARG A 387 -23.26 36.35 12.63
C ARG A 387 -22.63 35.06 13.11
N HIS A 388 -21.73 34.50 12.31
CA HIS A 388 -20.96 33.33 12.69
C HIS A 388 -19.53 33.42 12.18
N ALA A 389 -18.62 32.72 12.86
CA ALA A 389 -17.24 32.57 12.49
C ALA A 389 -16.79 31.12 12.73
N THR A 390 -15.86 30.68 11.91
CA THR A 390 -15.23 29.36 12.04
C THR A 390 -13.79 29.59 12.46
N VAL A 391 -13.47 29.31 13.72
CA VAL A 391 -12.12 29.40 14.26
C VAL A 391 -11.43 28.05 14.07
N THR A 392 -10.17 28.06 13.66
CA THR A 392 -9.40 26.85 13.39
C THR A 392 -8.22 26.78 14.35
N LEU A 393 -8.05 25.64 15.01
CA LEU A 393 -6.82 25.27 15.70
C LEU A 393 -5.95 24.52 14.70
N LYS A 394 -4.76 25.04 14.45
CA LYS A 394 -3.79 24.46 13.52
C LYS A 394 -2.56 23.97 14.26
N GLY A 395 -2.07 22.80 13.90
CA GLY A 395 -0.82 22.24 14.42
C GLY A 395 0.35 22.54 13.49
N GLU A 396 1.35 21.67 13.52
CA GLU A 396 2.51 21.77 12.64
C GLU A 396 2.12 21.67 11.15
N GLN A 397 2.84 22.39 10.29
CA GLN A 397 2.62 22.41 8.84
C GLN A 397 1.19 22.84 8.43
N ASP A 398 0.52 23.68 9.23
CA ASP A 398 -0.84 24.18 8.99
C ASP A 398 -1.93 23.07 8.97
N ASN A 399 -1.66 21.89 9.54
CA ASN A 399 -2.67 20.84 9.63
C ASN A 399 -3.83 21.27 10.55
N ILE A 400 -5.07 21.01 10.12
CA ILE A 400 -6.26 21.37 10.92
C ILE A 400 -6.43 20.34 12.03
N LEU A 401 -6.21 20.77 13.27
CA LEU A 401 -6.40 19.94 14.46
C LEU A 401 -7.88 19.95 14.91
N GLN A 402 -8.50 21.12 14.93
CA GLN A 402 -9.89 21.30 15.33
C GLN A 402 -10.49 22.53 14.64
N THR A 403 -11.81 22.47 14.41
CA THR A 403 -12.60 23.64 13.98
C THR A 403 -13.72 23.93 14.97
N ILE A 404 -13.92 25.20 15.33
CA ILE A 404 -14.91 25.64 16.32
C ILE A 404 -15.80 26.72 15.69
N ILE A 405 -17.11 26.50 15.68
CA ILE A 405 -18.07 27.45 15.10
C ILE A 405 -18.60 28.37 16.21
N PHE A 406 -18.27 29.66 16.14
CA PHE A 406 -18.89 30.69 16.97
C PHE A 406 -20.14 31.21 16.27
N ARG A 407 -21.29 31.16 16.96
CA ARG A 407 -22.56 31.73 16.50
C ARG A 407 -23.00 32.80 17.48
N GLN A 408 -23.18 34.02 17.01
CA GLN A 408 -23.64 35.11 17.84
C GLN A 408 -24.93 35.70 17.29
N LEU A 409 -25.99 35.65 18.10
CA LEU A 409 -27.27 36.29 17.78
C LEU A 409 -27.13 37.82 17.77
N GLY A 410 -28.06 38.52 17.13
CA GLY A 410 -28.11 39.98 17.10
C GLY A 410 -29.25 40.56 17.96
N THR A 411 -29.14 41.81 18.41
CA THR A 411 -30.19 42.49 19.19
C THR A 411 -31.24 43.23 18.35
N CYS A 412 -31.03 43.45 17.05
CA CYS A 412 -31.90 44.16 16.09
C CYS A 412 -32.59 45.47 16.55
N THR A 413 -32.41 46.56 15.80
CA THR A 413 -33.07 47.85 16.10
C THR A 413 -34.17 48.22 15.10
N GLU A 414 -34.11 47.74 13.84
CA GLU A 414 -35.07 48.03 12.79
C GLU A 414 -35.23 46.86 11.81
N ILE A 415 -36.48 46.54 11.45
CA ILE A 415 -36.81 45.49 10.46
C ILE A 415 -37.87 45.96 9.45
N HIS A 416 -37.81 45.39 8.25
CA HIS A 416 -38.82 45.57 7.21
C HIS A 416 -39.59 44.26 7.01
N VAL A 417 -40.93 44.32 7.06
CA VAL A 417 -41.80 43.17 6.79
C VAL A 417 -42.43 43.33 5.42
N GLU A 418 -42.04 42.49 4.47
CA GLU A 418 -42.58 42.52 3.10
C GLU A 418 -43.96 41.88 3.00
N THR A 419 -44.22 40.85 3.79
CA THR A 419 -45.44 40.03 3.73
C THR A 419 -46.12 39.99 5.10
N LYS A 420 -47.43 40.24 5.11
CA LYS A 420 -48.25 40.23 6.34
C LYS A 420 -48.21 38.86 7.02
N GLY A 421 -47.94 38.81 8.33
CA GLY A 421 -47.89 37.59 9.13
C GLY A 421 -46.51 36.94 9.23
N GLU A 422 -45.49 37.49 8.57
CA GLU A 422 -44.15 36.91 8.46
C GLU A 422 -43.13 37.52 9.43
N LEU A 423 -43.54 38.36 10.38
CA LEU A 423 -42.63 39.00 11.34
C LEU A 423 -41.79 37.99 12.13
N GLU A 424 -42.37 36.86 12.53
CA GLU A 424 -41.65 35.78 13.23
C GLU A 424 -40.49 35.23 12.38
N ASN A 425 -40.74 35.00 11.08
CA ASN A 425 -39.74 34.50 10.15
C ASN A 425 -38.66 35.55 9.85
N VAL A 426 -39.04 36.82 9.72
CA VAL A 426 -38.09 37.93 9.59
C VAL A 426 -37.17 38.02 10.81
N LEU A 427 -37.69 37.70 12.00
CA LEU A 427 -36.94 37.75 13.25
C LEU A 427 -36.26 36.43 13.67
N ALA A 428 -36.37 35.36 12.88
CA ALA A 428 -35.86 34.03 13.25
C ALA A 428 -34.34 33.98 13.54
N GLY A 429 -33.57 34.90 12.96
CA GLY A 429 -32.13 35.07 13.20
C GLY A 429 -31.76 36.02 14.35
N TYR A 430 -32.70 36.41 15.20
CA TYR A 430 -32.47 37.35 16.30
C TYR A 430 -32.97 36.78 17.62
N ASP A 431 -32.39 37.25 18.72
CA ASP A 431 -32.87 36.93 20.06
C ASP A 431 -34.08 37.81 20.42
N TYR A 432 -35.19 37.61 19.70
CA TYR A 432 -36.39 38.46 19.84
C TYR A 432 -37.01 38.43 21.24
N ALA A 433 -36.69 37.43 22.06
CA ALA A 433 -37.10 37.37 23.46
C ALA A 433 -36.43 38.46 24.32
N ASN A 434 -35.25 38.94 23.90
CA ASN A 434 -34.46 39.94 24.60
C ASN A 434 -34.48 41.34 23.96
N ILE A 435 -35.20 41.54 22.86
CA ILE A 435 -35.35 42.85 22.21
C ILE A 435 -36.13 43.80 23.13
N GLU A 436 -35.53 44.95 23.47
CA GLU A 436 -36.17 45.99 24.29
C GLU A 436 -36.78 47.13 23.46
N SER A 437 -36.29 47.34 22.23
CA SER A 437 -36.74 48.39 21.32
C SER A 437 -36.74 47.88 19.88
N LEU A 438 -37.84 48.06 19.15
CA LEU A 438 -37.95 47.62 17.75
C LEU A 438 -38.67 48.67 16.91
N LYS A 439 -38.06 49.03 15.77
CA LYS A 439 -38.74 49.74 14.68
C LYS A 439 -39.14 48.75 13.59
N ILE A 440 -40.38 48.85 13.12
CA ILE A 440 -40.91 48.02 12.04
C ILE A 440 -41.41 48.92 10.91
N THR A 441 -41.05 48.56 9.69
CA THR A 441 -41.55 49.16 8.45
C THR A 441 -42.22 48.09 7.56
N GLY A 442 -42.96 48.49 6.53
CA GLY A 442 -43.58 47.53 5.60
C GLY A 442 -45.03 47.21 5.95
N VAL A 443 -45.40 45.95 6.11
CA VAL A 443 -46.80 45.53 6.36
C VAL A 443 -46.93 44.60 7.56
N LEU A 444 -48.02 44.73 8.31
CA LEU A 444 -48.36 43.84 9.43
C LEU A 444 -49.82 43.38 9.36
N ASN A 445 -50.13 42.27 10.02
CA ASN A 445 -51.49 41.81 10.32
C ASN A 445 -51.63 41.27 11.75
N ASP A 446 -52.78 40.69 12.06
CA ASP A 446 -53.14 40.15 13.38
C ASP A 446 -52.16 39.09 13.90
N VAL A 447 -51.57 38.28 13.00
CA VAL A 447 -50.58 37.26 13.36
C VAL A 447 -49.31 37.90 13.89
N ASP A 448 -48.84 38.97 13.25
CA ASP A 448 -47.63 39.68 13.68
C ASP A 448 -47.82 40.35 15.05
N PHE A 449 -48.97 41.00 15.28
CA PHE A 449 -49.27 41.59 16.58
C PHE A 449 -49.36 40.53 17.68
N LEU A 450 -49.92 39.35 17.37
CA LEU A 450 -49.95 38.22 18.29
C LEU A 450 -48.54 37.71 18.62
N PHE A 451 -47.66 37.64 17.62
CA PHE A 451 -46.26 37.27 17.81
C PHE A 451 -45.55 38.27 18.73
N ILE A 452 -45.64 39.58 18.47
CA ILE A 452 -45.07 40.63 19.32
C ILE A 452 -45.54 40.48 20.77
N TYR A 453 -46.84 40.25 20.97
CA TYR A 453 -47.42 40.10 22.29
C TYR A 453 -46.92 38.84 23.03
N ARG A 454 -46.77 37.70 22.34
CA ARG A 454 -46.44 36.40 22.98
C ARG A 454 -44.96 36.13 23.10
N MET A 455 -44.18 36.53 22.11
CA MET A 455 -42.81 36.07 21.90
C MET A 455 -41.76 37.12 22.24
N MET A 456 -42.15 38.38 22.45
CA MET A 456 -41.25 39.49 22.77
C MET A 456 -41.53 40.08 24.17
N PRO A 457 -41.23 39.33 25.26
CA PRO A 457 -41.61 39.71 26.62
C PRO A 457 -40.87 40.93 27.16
N LYS A 458 -39.69 41.26 26.63
CA LYS A 458 -38.87 42.41 27.05
C LYS A 458 -39.06 43.67 26.20
N LEU A 459 -39.87 43.61 25.13
CA LEU A 459 -40.06 44.73 24.22
C LEU A 459 -40.80 45.88 24.91
N LYS A 460 -40.13 46.99 25.15
CA LYS A 460 -40.67 48.19 25.80
C LYS A 460 -41.03 49.27 24.79
N ASN A 461 -40.21 49.47 23.76
CA ASN A 461 -40.40 50.51 22.76
C ASN A 461 -40.73 49.88 21.40
N LEU A 462 -41.87 50.24 20.83
CA LEU A 462 -42.29 49.77 19.51
C LEU A 462 -42.63 50.95 18.61
N ASP A 463 -41.86 51.10 17.53
CA ASP A 463 -42.12 52.07 16.47
C ASP A 463 -42.67 51.36 15.24
N ILE A 464 -43.94 51.61 14.92
CA ILE A 464 -44.60 51.11 13.70
C ILE A 464 -45.07 52.26 12.81
N ALA A 465 -44.45 53.45 12.93
CA ALA A 465 -44.86 54.66 12.22
C ALA A 465 -44.87 54.50 10.68
N GLU A 466 -44.01 53.63 10.16
CA GLU A 466 -43.82 53.38 8.72
C GLU A 466 -44.43 52.05 8.27
N VAL A 467 -45.28 51.43 9.09
CA VAL A 467 -46.10 50.28 8.66
C VAL A 467 -47.28 50.79 7.83
N ASN A 468 -47.48 50.20 6.67
CA ASN A 468 -48.62 50.47 5.80
C ASN A 468 -49.86 49.70 6.27
N ILE A 469 -50.58 50.30 7.20
CA ILE A 469 -51.84 49.77 7.75
C ILE A 469 -52.81 50.93 8.03
N THR A 470 -54.06 50.77 7.59
CA THR A 470 -55.11 51.79 7.70
C THR A 470 -56.06 51.53 8.88
N ALA A 471 -56.18 50.29 9.33
CA ALA A 471 -56.97 49.92 10.50
C ALA A 471 -56.21 48.94 11.40
N LEU A 472 -56.07 49.26 12.68
CA LEU A 472 -55.53 48.33 13.68
C LEU A 472 -56.63 47.36 14.12
N PRO A 473 -56.30 46.08 14.34
CA PRO A 473 -57.29 45.07 14.67
C PRO A 473 -57.85 45.22 16.08
N THR A 474 -58.96 44.54 16.34
CA THR A 474 -59.56 44.47 17.69
C THR A 474 -58.58 43.78 18.63
N GLN A 475 -58.35 44.36 19.82
CA GLN A 475 -57.58 43.76 20.92
C GLN A 475 -56.09 43.41 20.64
N ALA A 476 -55.41 43.94 19.62
CA ALA A 476 -54.01 43.55 19.35
C ALA A 476 -53.00 43.85 20.49
N PHE A 477 -53.26 44.85 21.35
CA PHE A 477 -52.51 45.10 22.59
C PHE A 477 -53.39 44.95 23.85
N TYR A 478 -54.46 44.16 23.79
CA TYR A 478 -55.30 43.86 24.94
C TYR A 478 -54.48 43.16 26.03
N LYS A 479 -54.44 43.74 27.24
CA LYS A 479 -53.61 43.27 28.37
C LYS A 479 -52.11 43.16 28.08
N SER A 480 -51.59 43.88 27.09
CA SER A 480 -50.14 43.88 26.79
C SER A 480 -49.32 44.23 28.03
N THR A 481 -48.38 43.36 28.43
CA THR A 481 -47.51 43.57 29.60
C THR A 481 -46.07 43.95 29.25
N ASN A 482 -45.71 43.84 27.98
CA ASN A 482 -44.40 44.13 27.43
C ASN A 482 -44.26 45.60 27.01
N VAL A 483 -45.02 46.05 26.00
CA VAL A 483 -44.84 47.38 25.36
C VAL A 483 -45.27 48.52 26.30
N GLU A 484 -44.36 49.47 26.50
CA GLU A 484 -44.57 50.69 27.31
C GLU A 484 -44.71 51.95 26.44
N HIS A 485 -43.99 52.03 25.31
CA HIS A 485 -43.97 53.17 24.41
C HIS A 485 -44.28 52.73 22.98
N LEU A 486 -45.34 53.29 22.38
CA LEU A 486 -45.82 52.89 21.06
C LEU A 486 -45.97 54.10 20.12
N ILE A 487 -45.38 54.03 18.93
CA ILE A 487 -45.58 55.02 17.86
C ILE A 487 -46.43 54.38 16.76
N LEU A 488 -47.62 54.92 16.52
CA LEU A 488 -48.60 54.34 15.59
C LEU A 488 -48.34 54.72 14.11
N PRO A 489 -48.83 53.91 13.16
CA PRO A 489 -48.55 54.06 11.74
C PRO A 489 -49.13 55.32 11.11
N LYS A 490 -48.34 56.10 10.36
CA LYS A 490 -48.76 57.37 9.75
C LYS A 490 -49.94 57.26 8.78
N THR A 491 -50.23 56.05 8.28
CA THR A 491 -51.36 55.75 7.38
C THR A 491 -52.66 55.38 8.11
N LEU A 492 -52.64 55.34 9.44
CA LEU A 492 -53.73 54.80 10.25
C LEU A 492 -54.94 55.72 10.28
N THR A 493 -56.13 55.21 9.97
CA THR A 493 -57.42 55.92 10.06
C THR A 493 -58.32 55.38 11.17
N THR A 494 -58.17 54.11 11.54
CA THR A 494 -59.07 53.44 12.50
C THR A 494 -58.30 52.63 13.55
N ILE A 495 -58.62 52.83 14.83
CA ILE A 495 -58.14 52.00 15.93
C ILE A 495 -59.26 51.01 16.33
N GLY A 496 -58.94 49.72 16.38
CA GLY A 496 -59.89 48.66 16.71
C GLY A 496 -60.39 48.72 18.15
N LYS A 497 -61.56 48.14 18.39
CA LYS A 497 -62.17 48.06 19.73
C LYS A 497 -61.19 47.41 20.71
N GLU A 498 -61.10 47.97 21.93
CA GLU A 498 -60.28 47.45 23.03
C GLU A 498 -58.79 47.27 22.69
N MET A 499 -58.28 47.92 21.63
CA MET A 499 -56.89 47.79 21.15
C MET A 499 -55.87 47.85 22.28
N PHE A 500 -56.01 48.79 23.23
CA PHE A 500 -55.08 49.03 24.33
C PHE A 500 -55.66 48.70 25.72
N TYR A 501 -56.83 48.06 25.78
CA TYR A 501 -57.54 47.87 27.06
C TYR A 501 -56.72 47.01 28.03
N ARG A 502 -56.50 47.51 29.25
CA ARG A 502 -55.66 46.90 30.31
C ARG A 502 -54.19 46.67 29.93
N SER A 503 -53.67 47.38 28.92
CA SER A 503 -52.23 47.35 28.60
C SER A 503 -51.40 48.11 29.64
N LYS A 504 -50.08 47.85 29.67
CA LYS A 504 -49.07 48.61 30.45
C LYS A 504 -48.48 49.81 29.69
N LEU A 505 -49.09 50.22 28.59
CA LEU A 505 -48.64 51.36 27.79
C LEU A 505 -48.60 52.64 28.65
N LYS A 506 -47.45 53.32 28.64
CA LYS A 506 -47.20 54.61 29.28
C LYS A 506 -47.37 55.76 28.30
N SER A 507 -47.03 55.56 27.03
CA SER A 507 -47.22 56.57 25.98
C SER A 507 -47.60 55.94 24.64
N VAL A 508 -48.55 56.57 23.94
CA VAL A 508 -48.92 56.24 22.56
C VAL A 508 -48.89 57.52 21.72
N VAL A 509 -48.13 57.51 20.62
CA VAL A 509 -48.13 58.59 19.63
C VAL A 509 -49.16 58.24 18.55
N ILE A 510 -50.29 58.94 18.56
CA ILE A 510 -51.38 58.76 17.59
C ILE A 510 -51.19 59.76 16.42
N PRO A 511 -51.19 59.31 15.15
CA PRO A 511 -51.01 60.18 14.00
C PRO A 511 -52.29 60.99 13.72
N ALA A 512 -52.12 62.15 13.08
CA ALA A 512 -53.22 63.07 12.76
C ALA A 512 -54.27 62.50 11.80
N SER A 513 -53.97 61.39 11.12
CA SER A 513 -54.86 60.71 10.17
C SER A 513 -55.95 59.85 10.83
N VAL A 514 -55.89 59.64 12.15
CA VAL A 514 -56.87 58.79 12.85
C VAL A 514 -58.21 59.51 12.96
N GLU A 515 -59.25 58.91 12.39
CA GLU A 515 -60.62 59.43 12.37
C GLU A 515 -61.54 58.69 13.36
N THR A 516 -61.22 57.43 13.71
CA THR A 516 -62.05 56.57 14.57
C THR A 516 -61.21 55.82 15.60
N ILE A 517 -61.64 55.83 16.87
CA ILE A 517 -61.01 55.17 18.02
C ILE A 517 -62.01 54.34 18.82
#